data_AF-A0A2N5FDW6-F1
#
_entry.id   AF-A0A2N5FDW6-F1
#
_cell.length_a   1.000
_cell.length_b   1.000
_cell.length_c   1.000
_cell.angle_alpha   90.00
_cell.angle_beta   90.00
_cell.angle_gamma   90.00
#
_symmetry.space_group_name_H-M   'P 1'
#
loop_
_entity.id
_entity.type
_entity.pdbx_description
1 polymer ?
#
loop_
_entity_poly.entity_id
_entity_poly.type
_entity_poly.pdbx_seq_one_letter_code
_entity_poly.pdbx_strand_id
1 'polypeptide(L)'
;MGIGVKQINVETKSVRDVMQMASSVKIRGKGSGKVLDSVPSVRNGEFRNWFNSLTIEEFDKVWANPMLRESIKDRLRHPGGMHEWHLVSRADTFKHWGVSAEQITEMRTVISETKFVNPNGKHGGKGSTKAHNELLQIIDTSADYDMFKRRLQNWADYRFEGGSEALPDGLKPIRR
;
A
#
# COMPACT_ATOMS: atom_id res chain seq x y z
N MET A 1 6.73 69.71 -8.01
CA MET A 1 6.32 68.79 -6.93
C MET A 1 5.17 67.94 -7.42
N GLY A 2 5.24 66.62 -7.26
CA GLY A 2 4.14 65.69 -7.52
C GLY A 2 4.52 64.49 -8.40
N ILE A 3 5.24 63.52 -7.85
CA ILE A 3 5.43 62.18 -8.48
C ILE A 3 4.28 61.30 -8.00
N GLY A 4 3.37 60.91 -8.90
CA GLY A 4 2.28 59.99 -8.61
C GLY A 4 2.76 58.54 -8.67
N VAL A 5 2.79 57.86 -7.52
CA VAL A 5 3.11 56.43 -7.42
C VAL A 5 1.84 55.63 -7.75
N LYS A 6 1.88 54.81 -8.81
CA LYS A 6 0.81 53.84 -9.11
C LYS A 6 0.88 52.68 -8.12
N GLN A 7 -0.19 52.52 -7.35
CA GLN A 7 -0.39 51.41 -6.42
C GLN A 7 -0.70 50.14 -7.22
N ILE A 8 0.20 49.15 -7.15
CA ILE A 8 -0.03 47.79 -7.67
C ILE A 8 -0.80 47.00 -6.61
N ASN A 9 -2.08 46.73 -6.87
CA ASN A 9 -2.85 45.78 -6.08
C ASN A 9 -2.40 44.35 -6.43
N VAL A 10 -1.75 43.69 -5.48
CA VAL A 10 -1.51 42.24 -5.56
C VAL A 10 -2.71 41.56 -4.89
N GLU A 11 -3.66 41.09 -5.68
CA GLU A 11 -4.73 40.22 -5.19
C GLU A 11 -4.13 38.92 -4.67
N THR A 12 -4.17 38.74 -3.35
CA THR A 12 -3.79 37.49 -2.71
C THR A 12 -4.91 36.47 -2.91
N LYS A 13 -4.65 35.45 -3.73
CA LYS A 13 -5.61 34.35 -3.93
C LYS A 13 -5.86 33.64 -2.60
N SER A 14 -7.13 33.38 -2.31
CA SER A 14 -7.53 32.64 -1.11
C SER A 14 -6.99 31.22 -1.15
N VAL A 15 -6.66 30.66 0.01
CA VAL A 15 -6.24 29.25 0.15
C VAL A 15 -7.28 28.29 -0.46
N ARG A 16 -8.56 28.69 -0.46
CA ARG A 16 -9.65 27.93 -1.12
C ARG A 16 -9.53 27.93 -2.64
N ASP A 17 -9.11 29.03 -3.24
CA ASP A 17 -8.93 29.14 -4.70
C ASP A 17 -7.72 28.32 -5.15
N VAL A 18 -6.66 28.30 -4.33
CA VAL A 18 -5.49 27.43 -4.55
C VAL A 18 -5.89 25.95 -4.43
N MET A 19 -6.69 25.58 -3.42
CA MET A 19 -7.22 24.23 -3.28
C MET A 19 -8.14 23.85 -4.44
N GLN A 20 -8.98 24.76 -4.94
CA GLN A 20 -9.91 24.48 -6.05
C GLN A 20 -9.18 24.35 -7.40
N MET A 21 -8.06 25.05 -7.60
CA MET A 21 -7.15 24.81 -8.74
C MET A 21 -6.43 23.46 -8.62
N ALA A 22 -6.03 23.04 -7.42
CA ALA A 22 -5.42 21.72 -7.21
C ALA A 22 -6.39 20.57 -7.52
N SER A 23 -7.70 20.79 -7.40
CA SER A 23 -8.75 19.80 -7.70
C SER A 23 -9.03 19.58 -9.19
N SER A 24 -8.54 20.44 -10.10
CA SER A 24 -8.93 20.43 -11.53
C SER A 24 -7.80 20.08 -12.50
N VAL A 25 -6.59 19.79 -12.00
CA VAL A 25 -5.47 19.36 -12.85
C VAL A 25 -5.55 17.85 -13.10
N LYS A 26 -6.15 17.47 -14.24
CA LYS A 26 -5.96 16.13 -14.82
C LYS A 26 -4.47 15.94 -15.13
N ILE A 27 -3.74 15.24 -14.27
CA ILE A 27 -2.35 14.85 -14.53
C ILE A 27 -2.36 13.75 -15.58
N ARG A 28 -2.32 14.17 -16.85
CA ARG A 28 -2.13 13.28 -18.00
C ARG A 28 -0.69 12.78 -17.95
N GLY A 29 -0.48 11.55 -17.47
CA GLY A 29 0.80 10.88 -17.57
C GLY A 29 1.23 10.83 -19.03
N LYS A 30 2.37 11.43 -19.37
CA LYS A 30 3.02 11.21 -20.68
C LYS A 30 3.35 9.72 -20.78
N GLY A 31 2.54 8.94 -21.51
CA GLY A 31 2.99 7.65 -22.04
C GLY A 31 1.99 6.50 -22.12
N SER A 32 0.86 6.47 -21.40
CA SER A 32 0.14 5.18 -21.25
C SER A 32 -1.39 5.19 -21.38
N GLY A 33 -2.04 6.36 -21.53
CA GLY A 33 -3.51 6.43 -21.59
C GLY A 33 -4.22 6.04 -20.28
N LYS A 34 -3.47 5.77 -19.21
CA LYS A 34 -4.00 5.38 -17.89
C LYS A 34 -4.52 6.60 -17.15
N VAL A 35 -5.65 6.41 -16.48
CA VAL A 35 -6.27 7.41 -15.61
C VAL A 35 -5.60 7.31 -14.23
N LEU A 36 -4.94 8.40 -13.82
CA LEU A 36 -4.18 8.46 -12.55
C LEU A 36 -4.88 9.29 -11.46
N ASP A 37 -6.01 9.93 -11.79
CA ASP A 37 -6.82 10.73 -10.85
C ASP A 37 -7.93 9.91 -10.17
N SER A 38 -8.04 8.61 -10.48
CA SER A 38 -9.00 7.69 -9.88
C SER A 38 -8.44 6.26 -9.79
N VAL A 39 -8.94 5.50 -8.81
CA VAL A 39 -8.59 4.08 -8.59
C VAL A 39 -9.77 3.22 -9.04
N PRO A 40 -9.58 2.29 -9.99
CA PRO A 40 -10.67 1.44 -10.48
C PRO A 40 -11.31 0.56 -9.40
N SER A 41 -12.48 0.02 -9.74
CA SER A 41 -13.15 -0.96 -8.88
C SER A 41 -12.45 -2.32 -8.95
N VAL A 42 -12.73 -3.21 -8.00
CA VAL A 42 -12.27 -4.60 -8.06
C VAL A 42 -13.03 -5.46 -9.08
N ARG A 43 -14.13 -4.94 -9.66
CA ARG A 43 -14.96 -5.68 -10.59
C ARG A 43 -14.15 -6.05 -11.83
N ASN A 44 -14.38 -7.25 -12.34
CA ASN A 44 -13.78 -7.74 -13.59
C ASN A 44 -12.24 -7.66 -13.64
N GLY A 45 -11.57 -7.62 -12.48
CA GLY A 45 -10.10 -7.49 -12.41
C GLY A 45 -9.55 -6.11 -12.79
N GLU A 46 -10.39 -5.09 -12.99
CA GLU A 46 -9.99 -3.75 -13.44
C GLU A 46 -8.90 -3.16 -12.55
N PHE A 47 -9.08 -3.19 -11.23
CA PHE A 47 -8.10 -2.70 -10.27
C PHE A 47 -6.75 -3.42 -10.40
N ARG A 48 -6.74 -4.74 -10.55
CA ARG A 48 -5.50 -5.54 -10.63
C ARG A 48 -4.73 -5.19 -11.90
N ASN A 49 -5.43 -5.18 -13.03
CA ASN A 49 -4.86 -4.80 -14.33
C ASN A 49 -4.29 -3.39 -14.27
N TRP A 50 -5.02 -2.44 -13.70
CA TRP A 50 -4.55 -1.07 -13.50
C TRP A 50 -3.30 -1.02 -12.61
N PHE A 51 -3.35 -1.60 -11.40
CA PHE A 51 -2.25 -1.58 -10.44
C PHE A 51 -0.98 -2.18 -11.03
N ASN A 52 -1.09 -3.36 -11.65
CA ASN A 52 0.04 -4.08 -12.24
C ASN A 52 0.62 -3.31 -13.42
N SER A 53 -0.22 -2.61 -14.19
CA SER A 53 0.24 -1.84 -15.33
C SER A 53 1.05 -0.60 -14.95
N LEU A 54 0.85 0.00 -13.77
CA LEU A 54 1.55 1.23 -13.39
C LEU A 54 3.07 1.01 -13.34
N THR A 55 3.81 1.94 -13.94
CA THR A 55 5.23 2.11 -13.64
C THR A 55 5.43 2.53 -12.19
N ILE A 56 6.66 2.45 -11.68
CA ILE A 56 6.98 2.88 -10.31
C ILE A 56 6.66 4.38 -10.16
N GLU A 57 7.05 5.21 -11.13
CA GLU A 57 6.84 6.65 -11.09
C GLU A 57 5.35 7.03 -11.21
N GLU A 58 4.56 6.28 -11.98
CA GLU A 58 3.11 6.45 -12.02
C GLU A 58 2.47 6.06 -10.68
N PHE A 59 2.91 4.93 -10.09
CA PHE A 59 2.41 4.48 -8.80
C PHE A 59 2.70 5.49 -7.69
N ASP A 60 3.93 5.99 -7.60
CA ASP A 60 4.34 6.95 -6.57
C ASP A 60 3.51 8.23 -6.63
N LYS A 61 3.20 8.72 -7.83
CA LYS A 61 2.31 9.88 -8.02
C LYS A 61 0.91 9.62 -7.47
N VAL A 62 0.35 8.44 -7.73
CA VAL A 62 -0.98 8.08 -7.23
C VAL A 62 -0.95 7.85 -5.71
N TRP A 63 0.08 7.17 -5.21
CA TRP A 63 0.28 6.85 -3.79
C TRP A 63 0.53 8.10 -2.91
N ALA A 64 1.13 9.14 -3.47
CA ALA A 64 1.33 10.42 -2.79
C ALA A 64 0.01 11.12 -2.47
N ASN A 65 -1.06 10.87 -3.24
CA ASN A 65 -2.39 11.40 -2.95
C ASN A 65 -3.08 10.56 -1.86
N PRO A 66 -3.41 11.12 -0.68
CA PRO A 66 -4.00 10.34 0.41
C PRO A 66 -5.32 9.65 0.07
N MET A 67 -6.20 10.29 -0.71
CA MET A 67 -7.50 9.70 -1.07
C MET A 67 -7.33 8.50 -2.01
N LEU A 68 -6.43 8.61 -2.98
CA LEU A 68 -6.14 7.53 -3.92
C LEU A 68 -5.38 6.40 -3.21
N ARG A 69 -4.45 6.72 -2.31
CA ARG A 69 -3.76 5.73 -1.47
C ARG A 69 -4.72 4.92 -0.62
N GLU A 70 -5.66 5.56 0.07
CA GLU A 70 -6.67 4.82 0.84
C GLU A 70 -7.55 3.95 -0.07
N SER A 71 -7.91 4.46 -1.25
CA SER A 71 -8.63 3.65 -2.24
C SER A 71 -7.82 2.43 -2.68
N ILE A 72 -6.52 2.57 -2.98
CA ILE A 72 -5.64 1.43 -3.33
C ILE A 72 -5.63 0.41 -2.21
N LYS A 73 -5.42 0.86 -0.96
CA LYS A 73 -5.40 -0.03 0.21
C LYS A 73 -6.70 -0.80 0.30
N ASP A 74 -7.84 -0.12 0.20
CA ASP A 74 -9.16 -0.77 0.28
C ASP A 74 -9.40 -1.80 -0.83
N ARG A 75 -8.92 -1.54 -2.05
CA ARG A 75 -9.01 -2.52 -3.14
C ARG A 75 -8.11 -3.73 -2.91
N LEU A 76 -6.90 -3.54 -2.37
CA LEU A 76 -5.99 -4.63 -1.98
C LEU A 76 -6.54 -5.44 -0.80
N ARG A 77 -7.30 -4.83 0.10
CA ARG A 77 -7.97 -5.53 1.22
C ARG A 77 -9.16 -6.36 0.79
N HIS A 78 -9.65 -6.21 -0.44
CA HIS A 78 -10.87 -6.88 -0.88
C HIS A 78 -10.61 -8.35 -1.31
N PRO A 79 -11.52 -9.29 -1.01
CA PRO A 79 -12.59 -9.18 -0.01
C PRO A 79 -12.01 -9.12 1.41
N GLY A 80 -12.76 -8.53 2.35
CA GLY A 80 -12.36 -8.46 3.76
C GLY A 80 -12.40 -9.83 4.46
N GLY A 81 -12.07 -9.86 5.75
CA GLY A 81 -12.02 -11.11 6.54
C GLY A 81 -10.67 -11.83 6.52
N MET A 82 -9.65 -11.21 5.91
CA MET A 82 -8.33 -11.79 5.70
C MET A 82 -7.25 -10.96 6.39
N HIS A 83 -6.30 -11.62 7.06
CA HIS A 83 -5.07 -11.02 7.56
C HIS A 83 -4.03 -10.95 6.44
N GLU A 84 -3.39 -9.80 6.31
CA GLU A 84 -2.44 -9.48 5.23
C GLU A 84 -1.01 -9.75 5.69
N TRP A 85 -0.27 -10.63 5.00
CA TRP A 85 1.18 -10.79 5.22
C TRP A 85 1.98 -9.71 4.49
N HIS A 86 1.52 -9.34 3.30
CA HIS A 86 1.92 -8.12 2.61
C HIS A 86 1.06 -6.95 3.10
N LEU A 87 1.47 -6.32 4.21
CA LEU A 87 0.70 -5.23 4.81
C LEU A 87 0.44 -4.11 3.79
N VAL A 88 -0.82 -3.89 3.44
CA VAL A 88 -1.19 -2.96 2.35
C VAL A 88 -0.80 -1.52 2.64
N SER A 89 -0.50 -1.18 3.90
CA SER A 89 0.10 0.11 4.30
C SER A 89 1.50 0.36 3.74
N ARG A 90 2.13 -0.66 3.15
CA ARG A 90 3.42 -0.64 2.47
C ARG A 90 3.35 -1.11 1.02
N ALA A 91 2.19 -0.93 0.38
CA ALA A 91 2.02 -1.32 -1.02
C ALA A 91 3.00 -0.58 -1.96
N ASP A 92 3.47 0.60 -1.58
CA ASP A 92 4.61 1.28 -2.23
C ASP A 92 5.90 0.47 -2.21
N THR A 93 6.30 -0.04 -1.05
CA THR A 93 7.50 -0.86 -0.90
C THR A 93 7.37 -2.13 -1.75
N PHE A 94 6.22 -2.80 -1.69
CA PHE A 94 5.94 -3.98 -2.50
C PHE A 94 5.93 -3.68 -3.99
N LYS A 95 5.40 -2.53 -4.42
CA LYS A 95 5.44 -2.10 -5.82
C LYS A 95 6.86 -1.90 -6.31
N HIS A 96 7.74 -1.29 -5.50
CA HIS A 96 9.16 -1.12 -5.81
C HIS A 96 9.90 -2.46 -5.93
N TRP A 97 9.48 -3.48 -5.19
CA TRP A 97 10.01 -4.84 -5.33
C TRP A 97 9.37 -5.64 -6.47
N GLY A 98 8.46 -5.04 -7.25
CA GLY A 98 7.80 -5.70 -8.38
C GLY A 98 6.71 -6.68 -7.99
N VAL A 99 6.18 -6.61 -6.76
CA VAL A 99 5.10 -7.48 -6.29
C VAL A 99 3.75 -7.07 -6.93
N SER A 100 3.03 -8.05 -7.47
CA SER A 100 1.74 -7.82 -8.13
C SER A 100 0.57 -7.66 -7.14
N ALA A 101 -0.54 -7.11 -7.63
CA ALA A 101 -1.78 -7.01 -6.86
C ALA A 101 -2.30 -8.40 -6.43
N GLU A 102 -2.18 -9.41 -7.29
CA GLU A 102 -2.54 -10.80 -7.00
C GLU A 102 -1.73 -11.31 -5.83
N GLN A 103 -0.40 -11.18 -5.88
CA GLN A 103 0.49 -11.62 -4.80
C GLN A 103 0.13 -10.98 -3.47
N ILE A 104 -0.17 -9.67 -3.44
CA ILE A 104 -0.62 -9.00 -2.20
C ILE A 104 -1.96 -9.59 -1.72
N THR A 105 -2.91 -9.83 -2.63
CA THR A 105 -4.26 -10.30 -2.28
C THR A 105 -4.36 -11.81 -2.02
N GLU A 106 -3.42 -12.61 -2.48
CA GLU A 106 -3.43 -14.08 -2.32
C GLU A 106 -2.56 -14.51 -1.14
N MET A 107 -1.55 -13.74 -0.79
CA MET A 107 -0.69 -13.99 0.36
C MET A 107 -1.34 -13.46 1.65
N ARG A 108 -2.54 -13.98 1.92
CA ARG A 108 -3.36 -13.64 3.09
C ARG A 108 -3.89 -14.91 3.74
N THR A 109 -4.19 -14.84 5.03
CA THR A 109 -4.78 -15.94 5.81
C THR A 109 -6.12 -15.51 6.37
N VAL A 110 -7.09 -16.41 6.53
CA VAL A 110 -8.37 -16.07 7.13
C VAL A 110 -8.15 -15.56 8.57
N ILE A 111 -8.83 -14.47 8.95
CA ILE A 111 -8.66 -13.85 10.28
C ILE A 111 -8.89 -14.85 11.42
N SER A 112 -9.89 -15.73 11.30
CA SER A 112 -10.22 -16.75 12.32
C SER A 112 -9.12 -17.79 12.51
N GLU A 113 -8.31 -18.02 11.48
CA GLU A 113 -7.18 -18.96 11.49
C GLU A 113 -5.86 -18.27 11.86
N THR A 114 -5.85 -16.93 11.87
CA THR A 114 -4.66 -16.15 12.17
C THR A 114 -4.46 -16.03 13.68
N LYS A 115 -3.58 -16.86 14.23
CA LYS A 115 -3.22 -16.83 15.64
C LYS A 115 -1.74 -16.54 15.81
N PHE A 116 -1.45 -15.48 16.55
CA PHE A 116 -0.11 -15.11 16.94
C PHE A 116 0.26 -15.75 18.27
N VAL A 117 1.52 -16.09 18.40
CA VAL A 117 2.15 -16.57 19.62
C VAL A 117 3.26 -15.61 20.05
N ASN A 118 3.66 -15.68 21.32
CA ASN A 118 4.79 -14.93 21.88
C ASN A 118 4.73 -13.38 21.73
N PRO A 119 3.68 -12.71 22.25
CA PRO A 119 2.63 -13.24 23.12
C PRO A 119 1.42 -13.76 22.35
N ASN A 120 0.62 -14.61 23.00
CA ASN A 120 -0.62 -15.10 22.41
C ASN A 120 -1.54 -13.94 22.02
N GLY A 121 -2.05 -13.98 20.79
CA GLY A 121 -2.90 -12.95 20.24
C GLY A 121 -3.76 -13.47 19.11
N LYS A 122 -5.02 -13.03 19.08
CA LYS A 122 -5.88 -13.13 17.90
C LYS A 122 -5.87 -11.80 17.18
N HIS A 123 -6.29 -11.82 15.92
CA HIS A 123 -6.49 -10.61 15.12
C HIS A 123 -7.27 -9.53 15.90
N GLY A 124 -6.85 -8.27 15.77
CA GLY A 124 -7.46 -7.11 16.45
C GLY A 124 -7.08 -6.95 17.93
N GLY A 125 -6.40 -7.92 18.56
CA GLY A 125 -5.91 -7.82 19.94
C GLY A 125 -4.48 -7.28 20.07
N LYS A 126 -4.02 -7.06 21.30
CA LYS A 126 -2.64 -6.54 21.58
C LYS A 126 -1.53 -7.38 20.95
N GLY A 127 -1.67 -8.71 20.94
CA GLY A 127 -0.71 -9.60 20.26
C GLY A 127 -0.67 -9.39 18.74
N SER A 128 -1.82 -9.10 18.12
CA SER A 128 -1.91 -8.70 16.70
C SER A 128 -1.22 -7.35 16.46
N THR A 129 -1.40 -6.36 17.34
CA THR A 129 -0.72 -5.06 17.22
C THR A 129 0.81 -5.24 17.24
N LYS A 130 1.33 -6.06 18.16
CA LYS A 130 2.77 -6.36 18.22
C LYS A 130 3.23 -7.06 16.94
N ALA A 131 2.47 -8.04 16.44
CA ALA A 131 2.79 -8.74 15.21
C ALA A 131 2.85 -7.79 14.01
N HIS A 132 1.85 -6.91 13.85
CA HIS A 132 1.85 -5.90 12.79
C HIS A 132 3.07 -4.98 12.86
N ASN A 133 3.44 -4.49 14.05
CA ASN A 133 4.60 -3.59 14.19
C ASN A 133 5.91 -4.27 13.77
N GLU A 134 6.08 -5.55 14.08
CA GLU A 134 7.28 -6.31 13.68
C GLU A 134 7.27 -6.64 12.20
N LEU A 135 6.11 -6.99 11.63
CA LEU A 135 5.96 -7.19 10.19
C LEU A 135 6.29 -5.90 9.43
N LEU A 136 5.81 -4.74 9.90
CA LEU A 136 6.20 -3.43 9.36
C LEU A 136 7.72 -3.26 9.42
N GLN A 137 8.36 -3.56 10.55
CA GLN A 137 9.82 -3.47 10.65
C GLN A 137 10.54 -4.41 9.68
N ILE A 138 10.05 -5.63 9.47
CA ILE A 138 10.62 -6.56 8.49
C ILE A 138 10.51 -5.99 7.07
N ILE A 139 9.36 -5.43 6.70
CA ILE A 139 9.15 -4.81 5.39
C ILE A 139 10.10 -3.61 5.24
N ASP A 140 10.06 -2.67 6.18
CA ASP A 140 10.75 -1.38 6.11
C ASP A 140 12.29 -1.50 6.13
N THR A 141 12.82 -2.65 6.57
CA THR A 141 14.27 -2.89 6.67
C THR A 141 14.78 -3.99 5.74
N SER A 142 13.93 -4.55 4.88
CA SER A 142 14.37 -5.52 3.87
C SER A 142 14.80 -4.79 2.59
N ALA A 143 15.88 -5.25 1.96
CA ALA A 143 16.37 -4.65 0.73
C ALA A 143 15.51 -5.00 -0.49
N ASP A 144 14.98 -6.22 -0.50
CA ASP A 144 14.21 -6.79 -1.59
C ASP A 144 13.16 -7.80 -1.09
N TYR A 145 12.34 -8.29 -2.02
CA TYR A 145 11.26 -9.21 -1.72
C TYR A 145 11.75 -10.57 -1.18
N ASP A 146 12.90 -11.05 -1.66
CA ASP A 146 13.45 -12.33 -1.21
C ASP A 146 13.95 -12.25 0.23
N MET A 147 14.58 -11.14 0.61
CA MET A 147 14.97 -10.85 1.99
C MET A 147 13.74 -10.72 2.88
N PHE A 148 12.69 -10.01 2.43
CA PHE A 148 11.42 -9.95 3.13
C PHE A 148 10.86 -11.35 3.38
N LYS A 149 10.77 -12.21 2.35
CA LYS A 149 10.24 -13.57 2.48
C LYS A 149 11.01 -14.41 3.50
N ARG A 150 12.35 -14.43 3.40
CA ARG A 150 13.20 -15.18 4.36
C ARG A 150 13.00 -14.70 5.80
N ARG A 151 12.94 -13.38 6.00
CA ARG A 151 12.76 -12.79 7.33
C ARG A 151 11.36 -13.01 7.88
N LEU A 152 10.33 -12.97 7.03
CA LEU A 152 8.97 -13.31 7.39
C LEU A 152 8.87 -14.77 7.84
N GLN A 153 9.50 -15.70 7.12
CA GLN A 153 9.53 -17.13 7.48
C GLN A 153 10.15 -17.34 8.87
N ASN A 154 11.36 -16.79 9.10
CA ASN A 154 12.01 -16.88 10.40
C ASN A 154 11.17 -16.24 11.53
N TRP A 155 10.52 -15.10 11.24
CA TRP A 155 9.62 -14.45 12.18
C TRP A 155 8.39 -15.32 12.48
N ALA A 156 7.82 -15.97 11.46
CA ALA A 156 6.63 -16.81 11.57
C ALA A 156 6.90 -18.03 12.45
N ASP A 157 8.08 -18.66 12.35
CA ASP A 157 8.48 -19.77 13.23
C ASP A 157 8.46 -19.40 14.72
N TYR A 158 8.62 -18.12 15.05
CA TYR A 158 8.55 -17.63 16.42
C TYR A 158 7.18 -17.02 16.79
N ARG A 159 6.43 -16.48 15.83
CA ARG A 159 5.27 -15.61 16.09
C ARG A 159 3.94 -16.10 15.54
N PHE A 160 3.92 -17.13 14.73
CA PHE A 160 2.70 -17.63 14.10
C PHE A 160 2.44 -19.08 14.49
N GLU A 161 1.20 -19.41 14.86
CA GLU A 161 0.81 -20.79 15.14
C GLU A 161 1.04 -21.67 13.90
N GLY A 162 1.84 -22.72 14.04
CA GLY A 162 2.25 -23.58 12.93
C GLY A 162 3.50 -23.10 12.16
N GLY A 163 4.08 -21.95 12.55
CA GLY A 163 5.34 -21.46 12.02
C GLY A 163 5.29 -21.04 10.54
N SER A 164 6.45 -21.01 9.90
CA SER A 164 6.59 -20.66 8.48
C SER A 164 5.86 -21.63 7.53
N GLU A 165 5.68 -22.88 7.94
CA GLU A 165 4.93 -23.90 7.17
C GLU A 165 3.41 -23.62 7.14
N ALA A 166 2.89 -22.80 8.05
CA ALA A 166 1.49 -22.36 8.08
C ALA A 166 1.21 -21.11 7.23
N LEU A 167 2.25 -20.46 6.68
CA LEU A 167 2.06 -19.33 5.76
C LEU A 167 1.38 -19.79 4.46
N PRO A 168 0.77 -18.88 3.67
CA PRO A 168 0.30 -19.19 2.33
C PRO A 168 1.41 -19.76 1.44
N ASP A 169 1.08 -20.63 0.48
CA ASP A 169 2.06 -21.41 -0.29
C ASP A 169 3.18 -20.56 -0.94
N GLY A 170 2.87 -19.37 -1.44
CA GLY A 170 3.87 -18.47 -2.03
C GLY A 170 4.86 -17.85 -1.01
N LEU A 171 4.60 -18.01 0.28
CA LEU A 171 5.42 -17.53 1.40
C LEU A 171 6.07 -18.65 2.22
N LYS A 172 5.72 -19.92 1.99
CA LYS A 172 6.36 -21.06 2.67
C LYS A 172 7.84 -21.19 2.26
N PRO A 173 8.68 -21.80 3.11
CA PRO A 173 10.03 -22.20 2.71
C PRO A 173 9.99 -23.14 1.50
N ILE A 174 10.89 -22.94 0.54
CA ILE A 174 11.06 -23.88 -0.58
C ILE A 174 11.79 -25.11 -0.03
N ARG A 175 11.12 -26.27 -0.02
CA ARG A 175 11.78 -27.54 0.27
C ARG A 175 12.71 -27.88 -0.91
N ARG A 176 13.99 -28.05 -0.62
CA ARG A 176 15.00 -28.53 -1.57
C ARG A 176 15.09 -30.05 -1.49
#